data_AF-A0A7J8MNQ2-F1
#
_entry.id   AF-A0A7J8MNQ2-F1
#
_cell.length_a   1.000
_cell.length_b   1.000
_cell.length_c   1.000
_cell.angle_alpha   90.00
_cell.angle_beta   90.00
_cell.angle_gamma   90.00
#
_symmetry.space_group_name_H-M   'P 1'
#
loop_
_entity.id
_entity.type
_entity.pdbx_description
1 polymer ?
#
loop_
_entity_poly.entity_id
_entity_poly.type
_entity_poly.pdbx_seq_one_letter_code
_entity_poly.pdbx_strand_id
1 'polypeptide(L)'
;MGYMLSLILLALLAHATSISCQNILEQRLNIIILAGQSNMAGRGGVANHSVRGIPTWDGDVPPQCQPNPWIFKLSADMAWVEAREPIHADIDAKKTNGIGPGMAFANAVLSKDPNFGLVGLVPCAIGGTNLSQWQKGGFLYEQLVKRAQMALRSGGAYKAMLWYQGETDTIYKQDVELYQGRLKRFFNDLRSDLQAPRLPIFQVVLASGQGRYTEEVREAQLKIELPNVENVDAKGLPLEPDGLHLTTPAQVRLGDMLAHAFLHFQPNPLNTNRSPPIFVPYFFIIAQVFWMVISFS
;
A
#
# COMPACT_ATOMS: atom_id res chain seq x y z
N MET A 1 -23.03 53.50 16.40
CA MET A 1 -23.37 52.62 15.27
C MET A 1 -22.16 51.85 14.72
N GLY A 2 -20.98 52.46 14.59
CA GLY A 2 -19.77 51.78 14.06
C GLY A 2 -19.25 50.58 14.87
N TYR A 3 -19.32 50.63 16.21
CA TYR A 3 -18.85 49.53 17.07
C TYR A 3 -19.69 48.25 16.95
N MET A 4 -21.01 48.35 16.72
CA MET A 4 -21.86 47.17 16.52
C MET A 4 -21.61 46.48 15.18
N LEU A 5 -21.35 47.24 14.10
CA LEU A 5 -20.98 46.65 12.81
C LEU A 5 -19.63 45.91 12.87
N SER A 6 -18.66 46.44 13.62
CA SER A 6 -17.35 45.80 13.80
C SER A 6 -17.45 44.47 14.55
N LEU A 7 -18.31 44.38 15.57
CA LEU A 7 -18.51 43.15 16.33
C LEU A 7 -19.25 42.08 15.51
N ILE A 8 -20.20 42.49 14.67
CA ILE A 8 -20.89 41.58 13.75
C ILE A 8 -19.94 41.05 12.68
N LEU A 9 -19.05 41.88 12.13
CA LEU A 9 -18.04 41.42 11.17
C LEU A 9 -17.05 40.42 11.78
N LEU A 10 -16.58 40.67 13.00
CA LEU A 10 -15.70 39.76 13.75
C LEU A 10 -16.37 38.42 14.07
N ALA A 11 -17.66 38.45 14.44
CA ALA A 11 -18.43 37.23 14.68
C ALA A 11 -18.67 36.42 13.39
N LEU A 12 -18.93 37.09 12.26
CA LEU A 12 -19.09 36.44 10.95
C LEU A 12 -17.77 35.85 10.44
N LEU A 13 -16.65 36.54 10.64
CA LEU A 13 -15.30 36.01 10.33
C LEU A 13 -14.97 34.78 11.18
N ALA A 14 -15.27 34.81 12.49
CA ALA A 14 -15.05 33.66 13.37
C ALA A 14 -15.90 32.44 12.98
N HIS A 15 -17.17 32.65 12.59
CA HIS A 15 -18.03 31.57 12.09
C HIS A 15 -17.60 31.05 10.71
N ALA A 16 -17.14 31.92 9.81
CA ALA A 16 -16.62 31.50 8.50
C ALA A 16 -15.34 30.65 8.64
N THR A 17 -14.47 30.99 9.60
CA THR A 17 -13.28 30.18 9.90
C THR A 17 -13.59 28.82 10.52
N SER A 18 -14.65 28.70 11.35
CA SER A 18 -15.00 27.41 11.94
C SER A 18 -15.61 26.44 10.92
N ILE A 19 -16.43 26.95 9.99
CA ILE A 19 -17.03 26.15 8.91
C ILE A 19 -15.97 25.60 7.95
N SER A 20 -14.96 26.41 7.61
CA SER A 20 -13.85 25.95 6.76
C SER A 20 -12.95 24.92 7.45
N CYS A 21 -12.79 25.00 8.77
CA CYS A 21 -11.95 24.08 9.54
C CYS A 21 -12.65 22.74 9.80
N GLN A 22 -13.98 22.73 9.95
CA GLN A 22 -14.78 21.50 10.02
C GLN A 22 -14.74 20.69 8.71
N ASN A 23 -14.73 21.35 7.54
CA ASN A 23 -14.69 20.65 6.25
C ASN A 23 -13.36 19.94 5.95
N ILE A 24 -12.22 20.42 6.48
CA ILE A 24 -10.91 19.77 6.29
C ILE A 24 -10.78 18.54 7.20
N LEU A 25 -11.44 18.54 8.36
CA LEU A 25 -11.46 17.42 9.32
C LEU A 25 -12.45 16.29 8.96
N GLU A 26 -13.35 16.49 7.99
CA GLU A 26 -14.24 15.44 7.49
C GLU A 26 -13.60 14.56 6.39
N GLN A 27 -12.52 15.01 5.75
CA GLN A 27 -11.90 14.24 4.67
C GLN A 27 -11.00 13.14 5.22
N ARG A 28 -11.53 11.92 5.26
CA ARG A 28 -10.78 10.72 5.62
C ARG A 28 -9.70 10.44 4.57
N LEU A 29 -8.47 10.15 5.02
CA LEU A 29 -7.38 9.73 4.14
C LEU A 29 -7.72 8.43 3.42
N ASN A 30 -7.52 8.42 2.11
CA ASN A 30 -7.51 7.23 1.29
C ASN A 30 -6.14 6.56 1.40
N ILE A 31 -6.05 5.53 2.23
CA ILE A 31 -4.78 4.89 2.58
C ILE A 31 -4.37 3.92 1.47
N ILE A 32 -3.15 4.13 0.95
CA ILE A 32 -2.49 3.29 -0.05
C ILE A 32 -1.20 2.74 0.56
N ILE A 33 -1.15 1.42 0.76
CA ILE A 33 0.04 0.75 1.31
C ILE A 33 1.02 0.49 0.17
N LEU A 34 2.28 0.92 0.31
CA LEU A 34 3.34 0.70 -0.68
C LEU A 34 4.35 -0.29 -0.11
N ALA A 35 4.35 -1.53 -0.58
CA ALA A 35 5.17 -2.59 -0.01
C ALA A 35 5.85 -3.45 -1.08
N GLY A 36 6.93 -4.11 -0.68
CA GLY A 36 7.74 -4.96 -1.55
C GLY A 36 9.22 -4.65 -1.40
N GLN A 37 9.97 -4.69 -2.50
CA GLN A 37 11.41 -4.45 -2.49
C GLN A 37 11.83 -3.17 -3.24
N SER A 38 13.05 -3.13 -3.76
CA SER A 38 13.70 -1.93 -4.30
C SER A 38 12.94 -1.26 -5.43
N ASN A 39 12.25 -2.01 -6.30
CA ASN A 39 11.43 -1.40 -7.37
C ASN A 39 10.12 -0.75 -6.86
N MET A 40 9.59 -1.16 -5.70
CA MET A 40 8.55 -0.38 -4.99
C MET A 40 9.17 0.79 -4.22
N ALA A 41 10.31 0.55 -3.55
CA ALA A 41 10.97 1.56 -2.75
C ALA A 41 11.41 2.77 -3.59
N GLY A 42 11.88 2.50 -4.81
CA GLY A 42 12.28 3.47 -5.81
C GLY A 42 13.78 3.46 -6.05
N ARG A 43 14.18 3.29 -7.30
CA ARG A 43 15.59 3.31 -7.77
C ARG A 43 15.76 4.05 -9.09
N GLY A 44 14.68 4.61 -9.64
CA GLY A 44 14.79 5.42 -10.85
C GLY A 44 15.70 6.61 -10.62
N GLY A 45 16.67 6.80 -11.52
CA GLY A 45 17.67 7.86 -11.44
C GLY A 45 18.80 7.57 -10.44
N VAL A 46 18.83 6.38 -9.83
CA VAL A 46 19.93 5.97 -8.94
C VAL A 46 21.00 5.26 -9.76
N ALA A 47 22.16 5.88 -9.87
CA ALA A 47 23.27 5.33 -10.62
C ALA A 47 24.61 5.56 -9.90
N ASN A 48 25.61 4.76 -10.28
CA ASN A 48 26.92 4.80 -9.64
C ASN A 48 27.79 5.90 -10.23
N HIS A 49 27.51 7.14 -9.83
CA HIS A 49 28.21 8.33 -10.33
C HIS A 49 29.14 8.99 -9.30
N SER A 50 29.21 8.47 -8.06
CA SER A 50 30.07 9.07 -7.04
C SER A 50 31.51 8.59 -7.14
N VAL A 51 32.44 9.48 -6.80
CA VAL A 51 33.89 9.23 -6.70
C VAL A 51 34.22 8.06 -5.75
N ARG A 52 33.28 7.70 -4.86
CA ARG A 52 33.44 6.65 -3.84
C ARG A 52 32.76 5.33 -4.23
N GLY A 53 32.17 5.23 -5.42
CA GLY A 53 31.44 4.03 -5.86
C GLY A 53 30.12 3.78 -5.10
N ILE A 54 29.62 4.79 -4.39
CA ILE A 54 28.31 4.79 -3.73
C ILE A 54 27.27 5.29 -4.74
N PRO A 55 26.19 4.54 -5.02
CA PRO A 55 25.12 5.02 -5.89
C PRO A 55 24.45 6.27 -5.32
N THR A 56 24.20 7.25 -6.19
CA THR A 56 23.52 8.51 -5.87
C THR A 56 22.31 8.68 -6.77
N TRP A 57 21.23 9.24 -6.23
CA TRP A 57 20.08 9.66 -7.03
C TRP A 57 20.40 10.97 -7.76
N ASP A 58 20.00 11.10 -9.02
CA ASP A 58 20.18 12.29 -9.86
C ASP A 58 19.39 13.51 -9.34
N GLY A 59 18.34 13.30 -8.54
CA GLY A 59 17.48 14.36 -8.00
C GLY A 59 16.38 14.80 -8.97
N ASP A 60 16.27 14.15 -10.13
CA ASP A 60 15.29 14.52 -11.15
C ASP A 60 13.90 13.99 -10.79
N VAL A 61 12.96 14.91 -10.58
CA VAL A 61 11.55 14.60 -10.26
C VAL A 61 10.66 14.97 -11.45
N PRO A 62 10.14 13.98 -12.21
CA PRO A 62 9.23 14.23 -13.32
C PRO A 62 7.95 14.95 -12.88
N PRO A 63 7.25 15.68 -13.78
CA PRO A 63 5.99 16.37 -13.46
C PRO A 63 4.93 15.47 -12.79
N GLN A 64 4.84 14.21 -13.20
CA GLN A 64 3.90 13.22 -12.67
C GLN A 64 4.21 12.81 -11.23
N CYS A 65 5.45 13.03 -10.76
CA CYS A 65 5.90 12.72 -9.41
C CYS A 65 6.03 13.96 -8.51
N GLN A 66 5.62 15.14 -8.99
CA GLN A 66 5.74 16.36 -8.20
C GLN A 66 4.86 16.31 -6.94
N PRO A 67 5.28 16.95 -5.84
CA PRO A 67 4.49 17.07 -4.62
C PRO A 67 3.13 17.70 -4.90
N ASN A 68 2.13 17.27 -4.13
CA ASN A 68 0.75 17.73 -4.27
C ASN A 68 0.15 17.90 -2.87
N PRO A 69 -0.53 19.02 -2.55
CA PRO A 69 -1.07 19.28 -1.23
C PRO A 69 -2.16 18.29 -0.79
N TRP A 70 -2.64 17.43 -1.70
CA TRP A 70 -3.62 16.37 -1.42
C TRP A 70 -2.98 14.99 -1.23
N ILE A 71 -1.66 14.88 -1.27
CA ILE A 71 -0.92 13.61 -1.14
C ILE A 71 0.05 13.71 0.04
N PHE A 72 -0.14 12.83 1.01
CA PHE A 72 0.68 12.72 2.21
C PHE A 72 1.40 11.39 2.25
N LYS A 73 2.54 11.33 2.93
CA LYS A 73 3.22 10.09 3.29
C LYS A 73 3.28 9.95 4.81
N LEU A 74 3.14 8.72 5.30
CA LEU A 74 3.44 8.40 6.69
C LEU A 74 4.96 8.25 6.85
N SER A 75 5.61 9.14 7.59
CA SER A 75 7.06 9.11 7.84
C SER A 75 7.48 7.92 8.70
N ALA A 76 8.79 7.70 8.84
CA ALA A 76 9.35 6.73 9.80
C ALA A 76 8.89 6.99 11.23
N ASP A 77 8.73 8.26 11.61
CA ASP A 77 8.27 8.72 12.92
C ASP A 77 6.74 8.64 13.10
N MET A 78 6.03 8.01 12.15
CA MET A 78 4.57 7.85 12.15
C MET A 78 3.80 9.18 12.07
N ALA A 79 4.41 10.23 11.50
CA ALA A 79 3.75 11.50 11.23
C ALA A 79 3.33 11.59 9.77
N TRP A 80 2.17 12.20 9.51
CA TRP A 80 1.77 12.55 8.15
C TRP A 80 2.50 13.81 7.72
N VAL A 81 3.24 13.72 6.62
CA VAL A 81 3.95 14.83 5.98
C VAL A 81 3.56 14.89 4.51
N GLU A 82 3.73 16.04 3.87
CA GLU A 82 3.54 16.16 2.42
C GLU A 82 4.43 15.13 1.70
N ALA A 83 3.85 14.39 0.75
CA ALA A 83 4.60 13.36 0.04
C ALA A 83 5.56 13.96 -0.98
N ARG A 84 6.81 13.51 -0.93
CA ARG A 84 7.90 13.92 -1.83
C ARG A 84 8.75 12.69 -2.16
N GLU A 85 9.25 12.62 -3.37
CA GLU A 85 10.26 11.60 -3.71
C GLU A 85 11.62 11.95 -3.07
N PRO A 86 12.44 10.93 -2.71
CA PRO A 86 12.13 9.50 -2.73
C PRO A 86 11.20 9.10 -1.57
N ILE A 87 10.05 8.50 -1.88
CA ILE A 87 9.02 8.18 -0.86
C ILE A 87 9.56 7.29 0.27
N HIS A 88 10.51 6.39 -0.02
CA HIS A 88 11.04 5.44 0.96
C HIS A 88 12.36 5.88 1.63
N ALA A 89 12.81 7.14 1.46
CA ALA A 89 14.12 7.59 1.95
C ALA A 89 14.38 7.36 3.46
N ASP A 90 13.35 7.52 4.30
CA ASP A 90 13.39 7.28 5.75
C ASP A 90 12.93 5.87 6.16
N ILE A 91 12.48 5.05 5.20
CA ILE A 91 11.97 3.68 5.43
C ILE A 91 13.03 2.65 5.02
N ASP A 92 13.46 2.69 3.76
CA ASP A 92 14.59 1.91 3.23
C ASP A 92 15.91 2.67 3.41
N ALA A 93 16.11 3.23 4.61
CA ALA A 93 17.14 4.23 4.92
C ALA A 93 18.59 3.73 4.79
N LYS A 94 18.79 2.40 4.65
CA LYS A 94 20.11 1.80 4.44
C LYS A 94 20.50 1.74 2.95
N LYS A 95 19.65 2.20 2.05
CA LYS A 95 19.85 2.18 0.60
C LYS A 95 19.65 3.59 0.03
N THR A 96 20.34 3.90 -1.06
CA THR A 96 20.01 5.09 -1.87
C THR A 96 18.68 4.82 -2.57
N ASN A 97 17.70 5.68 -2.34
CA ASN A 97 16.38 5.62 -2.98
C ASN A 97 16.29 6.71 -4.04
N GLY A 98 15.54 6.43 -5.10
CA GLY A 98 15.19 7.39 -6.16
C GLY A 98 13.69 7.31 -6.45
N ILE A 99 13.30 7.54 -7.69
CA ILE A 99 11.89 7.49 -8.09
C ILE A 99 11.33 6.07 -7.96
N GLY A 100 10.18 5.95 -7.29
CA GLY A 100 9.30 4.78 -7.28
C GLY A 100 7.96 5.07 -7.96
N PRO A 101 7.00 4.14 -7.92
CA PRO A 101 5.72 4.32 -8.61
C PRO A 101 4.70 5.13 -7.79
N GLY A 102 4.98 5.39 -6.51
CA GLY A 102 4.01 5.91 -5.54
C GLY A 102 3.46 7.30 -5.85
N MET A 103 4.33 8.28 -6.14
CA MET A 103 3.86 9.64 -6.47
C MET A 103 3.12 9.68 -7.80
N ALA A 104 3.65 8.99 -8.83
CA ALA A 104 3.00 8.88 -10.13
C ALA A 104 1.62 8.24 -10.03
N PHE A 105 1.49 7.17 -9.26
CA PHE A 105 0.20 6.53 -8.96
C PHE A 105 -0.79 7.52 -8.33
N ALA A 106 -0.39 8.17 -7.25
CA ALA A 106 -1.29 9.02 -6.47
C ALA A 106 -1.74 10.27 -7.26
N ASN A 107 -0.82 10.92 -7.98
CA ASN A 107 -1.16 12.04 -8.85
C ASN A 107 -2.04 11.61 -10.04
N ALA A 108 -1.79 10.43 -10.63
CA ALA A 108 -2.63 9.90 -11.71
C ALA A 108 -4.05 9.58 -11.22
N VAL A 109 -4.21 9.04 -10.01
CA VAL A 109 -5.52 8.82 -9.38
C VAL A 109 -6.26 10.14 -9.20
N LEU A 110 -5.64 11.14 -8.57
CA LEU A 110 -6.28 12.45 -8.34
C LEU A 110 -6.60 13.19 -9.64
N SER A 111 -5.76 13.03 -10.67
CA SER A 111 -6.01 13.64 -11.98
C SER A 111 -7.20 13.02 -12.71
N LYS A 112 -7.45 11.72 -12.53
CA LYS A 112 -8.52 10.98 -13.22
C LYS A 112 -9.81 10.92 -12.40
N ASP A 113 -9.70 10.99 -11.08
CA ASP A 113 -10.81 11.12 -10.13
C ASP A 113 -10.55 12.28 -9.15
N PRO A 114 -10.94 13.52 -9.53
CA PRO A 114 -10.78 14.69 -8.67
C PRO A 114 -11.56 14.63 -7.35
N ASN A 115 -12.54 13.72 -7.25
CA ASN A 115 -13.35 13.54 -6.04
C ASN A 115 -12.79 12.46 -5.11
N PHE A 116 -11.65 11.85 -5.45
CA PHE A 116 -11.05 10.79 -4.65
C PHE A 116 -10.74 11.26 -3.23
N GLY A 117 -10.31 12.52 -3.07
CA GLY A 117 -9.97 13.14 -1.78
C GLY A 117 -8.52 12.89 -1.36
N LEU A 118 -8.18 13.21 -0.11
CA LEU A 118 -6.79 13.14 0.39
C LEU A 118 -6.22 11.72 0.26
N VAL A 119 -5.00 11.61 -0.27
CA VAL A 119 -4.27 10.34 -0.43
C VAL A 119 -3.22 10.22 0.67
N GLY A 120 -3.24 9.10 1.40
CA GLY A 120 -2.25 8.76 2.40
C GLY A 120 -1.39 7.59 1.97
N LEU A 121 -0.17 7.85 1.52
CA LEU A 121 0.82 6.84 1.17
C LEU A 121 1.49 6.27 2.42
N VAL A 122 1.50 4.94 2.56
CA VAL A 122 2.16 4.25 3.67
C VAL A 122 3.33 3.44 3.12
N PRO A 123 4.53 4.03 3.05
CA PRO A 123 5.71 3.35 2.54
C PRO A 123 6.22 2.30 3.52
N CYS A 124 6.44 1.09 3.02
CA CYS A 124 6.89 -0.07 3.79
C CYS A 124 7.97 -0.88 3.05
N ALA A 125 8.22 -0.65 1.76
CA ALA A 125 9.13 -1.47 0.97
C ALA A 125 10.60 -1.37 1.42
N ILE A 126 11.34 -2.47 1.34
CA ILE A 126 12.75 -2.58 1.75
C ILE A 126 13.56 -3.32 0.68
N GLY A 127 14.64 -2.71 0.18
CA GLY A 127 15.39 -3.24 -0.96
C GLY A 127 16.24 -4.48 -0.64
N GLY A 128 16.15 -5.50 -1.52
CA GLY A 128 16.96 -6.73 -1.45
C GLY A 128 16.40 -7.80 -0.51
N THR A 129 15.09 -7.76 -0.25
CA THR A 129 14.42 -8.75 0.60
C THR A 129 13.73 -9.81 -0.24
N ASN A 130 13.77 -11.06 0.21
CA ASN A 130 12.97 -12.16 -0.36
C ASN A 130 11.61 -12.29 0.35
N LEU A 131 10.67 -13.01 -0.25
CA LEU A 131 9.31 -13.14 0.26
C LEU A 131 9.24 -13.87 1.60
N SER A 132 10.25 -14.68 1.94
CA SER A 132 10.33 -15.37 3.23
C SER A 132 10.46 -14.41 4.42
N GLN A 133 11.06 -13.23 4.21
CA GLN A 133 11.21 -12.19 5.24
C GLN A 133 9.92 -11.39 5.49
N TRP A 134 8.93 -11.52 4.58
CA TRP A 134 7.63 -10.87 4.64
C TRP A 134 6.54 -11.75 5.26
N GLN A 135 6.87 -12.95 5.75
CA GLN A 135 5.88 -13.82 6.38
C GLN A 135 5.52 -13.31 7.79
N LYS A 136 4.31 -13.62 8.24
CA LYS A 136 3.80 -13.22 9.56
C LYS A 136 4.74 -13.59 10.70
N GLY A 137 4.91 -12.68 11.68
CA GLY A 137 5.91 -12.79 12.74
C GLY A 137 7.32 -12.34 12.33
N GLY A 138 7.58 -12.16 11.03
CA GLY A 138 8.82 -11.59 10.51
C GLY A 138 8.86 -10.07 10.71
N PHE A 139 10.06 -9.52 10.94
CA PHE A 139 10.22 -8.10 11.25
C PHE A 139 9.58 -7.17 10.19
N LEU A 140 9.75 -7.45 8.90
CA LEU A 140 9.20 -6.61 7.82
C LEU A 140 7.67 -6.62 7.80
N TYR A 141 7.08 -7.82 7.98
CA TYR A 141 5.64 -7.98 8.08
C TYR A 141 5.07 -7.18 9.25
N GLU A 142 5.65 -7.33 10.44
CA GLU A 142 5.18 -6.64 11.64
C GLU A 142 5.32 -5.12 11.53
N GLN A 143 6.39 -4.62 10.88
CA GLN A 143 6.51 -3.19 10.59
C GLN A 143 5.43 -2.71 9.61
N LEU A 144 5.14 -3.47 8.55
CA LEU A 144 4.08 -3.12 7.59
C LEU A 144 2.73 -3.04 8.31
N VAL A 145 2.35 -4.08 9.09
CA VAL A 145 1.09 -4.12 9.83
C VAL A 145 0.99 -2.95 10.81
N LYS A 146 2.05 -2.68 11.59
CA LYS A 146 2.09 -1.57 12.54
C LYS A 146 1.86 -0.21 11.85
N ARG A 147 2.52 0.03 10.71
CA ARG A 147 2.41 1.27 9.94
C ARG A 147 1.03 1.43 9.34
N ALA A 148 0.48 0.38 8.74
CA ALA A 148 -0.87 0.38 8.18
C ALA A 148 -1.93 0.66 9.28
N GLN A 149 -1.86 -0.03 10.42
CA GLN A 149 -2.78 0.21 11.54
C GLN A 149 -2.65 1.63 12.11
N MET A 150 -1.45 2.20 12.13
CA MET A 150 -1.26 3.61 12.53
C MET A 150 -1.93 4.57 11.55
N ALA A 151 -1.80 4.32 10.25
CA ALA A 151 -2.48 5.11 9.23
C ALA A 151 -4.01 5.05 9.41
N LEU A 152 -4.56 3.86 9.69
CA LEU A 152 -6.00 3.70 9.93
C LEU A 152 -6.49 4.46 11.17
N ARG A 153 -5.71 4.44 12.26
CA ARG A 153 -6.02 5.19 13.50
C ARG A 153 -6.07 6.71 13.28
N SER A 154 -5.45 7.22 12.22
CA SER A 154 -5.53 8.63 11.84
C SER A 154 -6.86 9.02 11.16
N GLY A 155 -7.85 8.11 11.14
CA GLY A 155 -9.18 8.36 10.58
C GLY A 155 -9.32 8.01 9.09
N GLY A 156 -8.30 7.40 8.48
CA GLY A 156 -8.33 7.00 7.07
C GLY A 156 -9.07 5.68 6.82
N ALA A 157 -9.09 5.24 5.57
CA ALA A 157 -9.61 3.95 5.14
C ALA A 157 -8.67 3.31 4.12
N TYR A 158 -8.38 2.02 4.26
CA TYR A 158 -7.59 1.30 3.27
C TYR A 158 -8.32 1.25 1.92
N LYS A 159 -7.67 1.74 0.87
CA LYS A 159 -8.17 1.68 -0.50
C LYS A 159 -7.43 0.65 -1.34
N ALA A 160 -6.12 0.50 -1.13
CA ALA A 160 -5.32 -0.47 -1.85
C ALA A 160 -4.02 -0.80 -1.12
N MET A 161 -3.47 -1.95 -1.47
CA MET A 161 -2.05 -2.24 -1.33
C MET A 161 -1.43 -2.36 -2.71
N LEU A 162 -0.33 -1.64 -2.95
CA LEU A 162 0.53 -1.82 -4.12
C LEU A 162 1.70 -2.70 -3.68
N TRP A 163 1.88 -3.83 -4.35
CA TRP A 163 2.89 -4.83 -4.02
C TRP A 163 3.81 -5.07 -5.21
N TYR A 164 5.10 -4.73 -5.08
CA TYR A 164 6.10 -5.06 -6.10
C TYR A 164 7.31 -5.73 -5.45
N GLN A 165 7.35 -7.06 -5.55
CA GLN A 165 8.38 -7.89 -4.97
C GLN A 165 8.54 -9.21 -5.71
N GLY A 166 9.75 -9.75 -5.72
CA GLY A 166 10.05 -11.13 -6.09
C GLY A 166 11.42 -11.31 -6.72
N GLU A 167 12.12 -10.23 -7.08
CA GLU A 167 13.38 -10.27 -7.82
C GLU A 167 14.46 -11.05 -7.05
N THR A 168 14.47 -10.98 -5.72
CA THR A 168 15.39 -11.77 -4.88
C THR A 168 15.05 -13.27 -4.89
N ASP A 169 13.76 -13.61 -4.92
CA ASP A 169 13.28 -15.01 -4.96
C ASP A 169 13.62 -15.72 -6.29
N THR A 170 14.07 -14.99 -7.31
CA THR A 170 14.52 -15.54 -8.60
C THR A 170 15.91 -16.19 -8.55
N ILE A 171 16.62 -16.09 -7.42
CA ILE A 171 18.01 -16.58 -7.27
C ILE A 171 18.04 -18.10 -7.07
N TYR A 172 17.24 -18.62 -6.15
CA TYR A 172 17.29 -20.02 -5.73
C TYR A 172 16.00 -20.76 -6.09
N LYS A 173 16.15 -21.97 -6.65
CA LYS A 173 15.01 -22.82 -7.06
C LYS A 173 14.02 -23.06 -5.91
N GLN A 174 14.52 -23.24 -4.69
CA GLN A 174 13.68 -23.48 -3.52
C GLN A 174 12.74 -22.30 -3.21
N ASP A 175 13.18 -21.07 -3.43
CA ASP A 175 12.34 -19.89 -3.19
C ASP A 175 11.23 -19.80 -4.23
N VAL A 176 11.55 -20.10 -5.50
CA VAL A 176 10.59 -20.20 -6.60
C VAL A 176 9.51 -21.24 -6.32
N GLU A 177 9.90 -22.45 -5.92
CA GLU A 177 8.99 -23.56 -5.61
C GLU A 177 8.01 -23.20 -4.47
N LEU A 178 8.43 -22.32 -3.54
CA LEU A 178 7.62 -21.89 -2.40
C LEU A 178 6.91 -20.54 -2.63
N TYR A 179 7.22 -19.83 -3.71
CA TYR A 179 6.84 -18.43 -3.90
C TYR A 179 5.32 -18.23 -3.89
N GLN A 180 4.58 -18.97 -4.73
CA GLN A 180 3.13 -18.83 -4.84
C GLN A 180 2.42 -19.09 -3.50
N GLY A 181 2.86 -20.12 -2.76
CA GLY A 181 2.30 -20.47 -1.46
C GLY A 181 2.55 -19.40 -0.39
N ARG A 182 3.80 -18.90 -0.33
CA ARG A 182 4.20 -17.80 0.57
C ARG A 182 3.45 -16.50 0.24
N LEU A 183 3.20 -16.23 -1.04
CA LEU A 183 2.52 -15.01 -1.49
C LEU A 183 1.03 -15.06 -1.11
N LYS A 184 0.37 -16.19 -1.37
CA LYS A 184 -1.02 -16.41 -0.94
C LYS A 184 -1.18 -16.26 0.57
N ARG A 185 -0.26 -16.86 1.33
CA ARG A 185 -0.25 -16.77 2.79
C ARG A 185 -0.07 -15.33 3.25
N PHE A 186 0.93 -14.63 2.74
CA PHE A 186 1.20 -13.23 3.06
C PHE A 186 -0.02 -12.32 2.86
N PHE A 187 -0.69 -12.39 1.70
CA PHE A 187 -1.87 -11.56 1.45
C PHE A 187 -3.05 -11.89 2.37
N ASN A 188 -3.29 -13.17 2.67
CA ASN A 188 -4.37 -13.58 3.57
C ASN A 188 -4.08 -13.17 5.03
N ASP A 189 -2.85 -13.39 5.49
CA ASP A 189 -2.41 -12.98 6.83
C ASP A 189 -2.54 -11.46 7.00
N LEU A 190 -2.08 -10.70 6.00
CA LEU A 190 -2.15 -9.24 6.03
C LEU A 190 -3.61 -8.75 6.10
N ARG A 191 -4.50 -9.29 5.25
CA ARG A 191 -5.93 -8.96 5.29
C ARG A 191 -6.55 -9.26 6.65
N SER A 192 -6.17 -10.38 7.26
CA SER A 192 -6.64 -10.78 8.59
C SER A 192 -6.18 -9.79 9.67
N ASP A 193 -4.87 -9.49 9.73
CA ASP A 193 -4.30 -8.63 10.78
C ASP A 193 -4.67 -7.14 10.62
N LEU A 194 -4.99 -6.71 9.39
CA LEU A 194 -5.57 -5.40 9.12
C LEU A 194 -7.10 -5.36 9.28
N GLN A 195 -7.74 -6.50 9.54
CA GLN A 195 -9.21 -6.66 9.57
C GLN A 195 -9.87 -6.12 8.30
N ALA A 196 -9.20 -6.30 7.16
CA ALA A 196 -9.58 -5.79 5.85
C ALA A 196 -9.70 -6.94 4.84
N PRO A 197 -10.69 -7.86 5.01
CA PRO A 197 -10.81 -9.07 4.19
C PRO A 197 -11.03 -8.78 2.69
N ARG A 198 -11.44 -7.56 2.35
CA ARG A 198 -11.68 -7.12 0.96
C ARG A 198 -10.61 -6.19 0.41
N LEU A 199 -9.52 -5.94 1.14
CA LEU A 199 -8.44 -5.03 0.71
C LEU A 199 -7.99 -5.38 -0.72
N PRO A 200 -8.18 -4.47 -1.69
CA PRO A 200 -7.65 -4.64 -3.04
C PRO A 200 -6.12 -4.65 -3.00
N ILE A 201 -5.53 -5.63 -3.69
CA ILE A 201 -4.08 -5.76 -3.81
C ILE A 201 -3.72 -5.71 -5.28
N PHE A 202 -2.90 -4.73 -5.66
CA PHE A 202 -2.36 -4.58 -7.00
C PHE A 202 -0.92 -5.08 -6.96
N GLN A 203 -0.74 -6.30 -7.44
CA GLN A 203 0.55 -6.96 -7.52
C GLN A 203 1.22 -6.62 -8.86
N VAL A 204 2.47 -6.20 -8.80
CA VAL A 204 3.29 -6.01 -10.00
C VAL A 204 3.98 -7.32 -10.37
N VAL A 205 3.76 -7.78 -11.60
CA VAL A 205 4.46 -8.93 -12.16
C VAL A 205 5.84 -8.48 -12.66
N LEU A 206 6.91 -9.17 -12.25
CA LEU A 206 8.28 -8.65 -12.34
C LEU A 206 8.72 -8.25 -13.76
N ALA A 207 9.33 -7.07 -13.91
CA ALA A 207 10.03 -6.69 -15.14
C ALA A 207 11.37 -7.45 -15.33
N SER A 208 12.01 -7.80 -14.22
CA SER A 208 13.41 -8.24 -14.12
C SER A 208 13.59 -9.13 -12.88
N GLY A 209 14.76 -9.77 -12.73
CA GLY A 209 15.10 -10.56 -11.55
C GLY A 209 16.60 -10.59 -11.30
N GLN A 210 17.00 -10.90 -10.06
CA GLN A 210 18.42 -11.02 -9.68
C GLN A 210 19.05 -12.35 -10.11
N GLY A 211 18.23 -13.35 -10.43
CA GLY A 211 18.66 -14.69 -10.76
C GLY A 211 17.95 -15.28 -11.97
N ARG A 212 18.30 -16.52 -12.27
CA ARG A 212 17.90 -17.22 -13.50
C ARG A 212 16.43 -17.63 -13.54
N TYR A 213 15.71 -17.56 -12.42
CA TYR A 213 14.33 -18.07 -12.32
C TYR A 213 13.28 -16.95 -12.41
N THR A 214 13.55 -15.93 -13.22
CA THR A 214 12.65 -14.76 -13.33
C THR A 214 11.30 -15.14 -13.91
N GLU A 215 11.25 -15.95 -14.96
CA GLU A 215 9.99 -16.34 -15.59
C GLU A 215 9.15 -17.25 -14.69
N GLU A 216 9.78 -18.12 -13.90
CA GLU A 216 9.06 -18.99 -12.96
C GLU A 216 8.41 -18.21 -11.81
N VAL A 217 9.08 -17.18 -11.28
CA VAL A 217 8.45 -16.27 -10.30
C VAL A 217 7.33 -15.47 -10.96
N ARG A 218 7.51 -14.98 -12.18
CA ARG A 218 6.44 -14.30 -12.95
C ARG A 218 5.23 -15.23 -13.17
N GLU A 219 5.45 -16.49 -13.54
CA GLU A 219 4.39 -17.48 -13.68
C GLU A 219 3.64 -17.68 -12.36
N ALA A 220 4.36 -17.77 -11.24
CA ALA A 220 3.74 -17.90 -9.92
C ALA A 220 2.88 -16.67 -9.55
N GLN A 221 3.32 -15.46 -9.92
CA GLN A 221 2.57 -14.21 -9.77
C GLN A 221 1.31 -14.19 -10.65
N LEU A 222 1.43 -14.58 -11.91
CA LEU A 222 0.31 -14.62 -12.86
C LEU A 222 -0.74 -15.69 -12.50
N LYS A 223 -0.31 -16.82 -11.94
CA LYS A 223 -1.18 -17.93 -11.47
C LYS A 223 -1.81 -17.65 -10.10
N ILE A 224 -1.69 -16.44 -9.54
CA ILE A 224 -2.30 -16.13 -8.25
C ILE A 224 -3.82 -16.08 -8.38
N GLU A 225 -4.50 -17.00 -7.71
CA GLU A 225 -5.96 -17.03 -7.63
C GLU A 225 -6.38 -16.65 -6.22
N LEU A 226 -6.59 -15.35 -6.00
CA LEU A 226 -7.14 -14.80 -4.77
C LEU A 226 -8.15 -13.70 -5.09
N PRO A 227 -9.25 -13.57 -4.31
CA PRO A 227 -10.21 -12.50 -4.51
C PRO A 227 -9.55 -11.14 -4.30
N ASN A 228 -9.96 -10.14 -5.09
CA ASN A 228 -9.49 -8.77 -5.02
C ASN A 228 -7.95 -8.63 -5.13
N VAL A 229 -7.32 -9.49 -5.91
CA VAL A 229 -5.91 -9.36 -6.30
C VAL A 229 -5.87 -9.16 -7.81
N GLU A 230 -5.24 -8.07 -8.26
CA GLU A 230 -5.07 -7.75 -9.68
C GLU A 230 -3.58 -7.69 -10.01
N ASN A 231 -3.22 -8.23 -11.18
CA ASN A 231 -1.85 -8.26 -11.67
C ASN A 231 -1.61 -7.11 -12.66
N VAL A 232 -0.58 -6.32 -12.42
CA VAL A 232 -0.08 -5.28 -13.34
C VAL A 232 1.28 -5.73 -13.85
N ASP A 233 1.39 -6.04 -15.15
CA ASP A 233 2.62 -6.63 -15.71
C ASP A 233 3.65 -5.57 -16.08
N ALA A 234 4.81 -5.58 -15.40
CA ALA A 234 5.91 -4.64 -15.67
C ALA A 234 6.89 -5.15 -16.76
N LYS A 235 6.64 -6.30 -17.39
CA LYS A 235 7.51 -6.84 -18.45
C LYS A 235 7.71 -5.83 -19.58
N GLY A 236 8.97 -5.63 -19.96
CA GLY A 236 9.36 -4.71 -21.03
C GLY A 236 9.46 -3.24 -20.60
N LEU A 237 9.17 -2.90 -19.33
CA LEU A 237 9.49 -1.57 -18.83
C LEU A 237 11.01 -1.34 -18.81
N PRO A 238 11.50 -0.15 -19.22
CA PRO A 238 12.93 0.12 -19.29
C PRO A 238 13.64 0.01 -17.94
N LEU A 239 14.78 -0.68 -17.94
CA LEU A 239 15.63 -0.88 -16.76
C LEU A 239 16.79 0.10 -16.76
N GLU A 240 17.25 0.43 -15.56
CA GLU A 240 18.52 1.10 -15.31
C GLU A 240 19.69 0.27 -15.87
N PRO A 241 20.90 0.85 -16.02
CA PRO A 241 22.07 0.14 -16.54
C PRO A 241 22.45 -1.13 -15.78
N ASP A 242 21.98 -1.31 -14.55
CA ASP A 242 22.19 -2.53 -13.76
C ASP A 242 21.36 -3.74 -14.23
N GLY A 243 20.40 -3.53 -15.15
CA GLY A 243 19.53 -4.57 -15.68
C GLY A 243 18.55 -5.15 -14.66
N LEU A 244 18.35 -4.48 -13.53
CA LEU A 244 17.52 -4.95 -12.42
C LEU A 244 16.44 -3.93 -12.03
N HIS A 245 16.79 -2.67 -11.90
CA HIS A 245 15.84 -1.66 -11.41
C HIS A 245 15.14 -0.93 -12.54
N LEU A 246 13.90 -0.51 -12.35
CA LEU A 246 13.18 0.32 -13.30
C LEU A 246 13.76 1.74 -13.34
N THR A 247 13.90 2.30 -14.54
CA THR A 247 14.27 3.72 -14.75
C THR A 247 13.20 4.68 -14.21
N THR A 248 13.56 5.96 -14.02
CA THR A 248 12.59 7.01 -13.67
C THR A 248 11.37 7.06 -14.61
N PRO A 249 11.51 7.09 -15.95
CA PRO A 249 10.35 7.05 -16.85
C PRO A 249 9.53 5.76 -16.75
N ALA A 250 10.19 4.62 -16.51
CA ALA A 250 9.51 3.35 -16.30
C ALA A 250 8.68 3.33 -15.02
N GLN A 251 9.18 3.94 -13.93
CA GLN A 251 8.45 4.08 -12.68
C GLN A 251 7.22 4.99 -12.82
N VAL A 252 7.33 6.08 -13.58
CA VAL A 252 6.18 6.93 -13.93
C VAL A 252 5.12 6.13 -14.69
N ARG A 253 5.53 5.36 -15.71
CA ARG A 253 4.62 4.50 -16.48
C ARG A 253 3.97 3.43 -15.60
N LEU A 254 4.74 2.79 -14.71
CA LEU A 254 4.21 1.80 -13.77
C LEU A 254 3.17 2.43 -12.82
N GLY A 255 3.44 3.64 -12.30
CA GLY A 255 2.49 4.38 -11.48
C GLY A 255 1.16 4.64 -12.20
N ASP A 256 1.22 5.03 -13.48
CA ASP A 256 0.02 5.22 -14.30
C ASP A 256 -0.73 3.91 -14.57
N MET A 257 -0.01 2.81 -14.83
CA MET A 257 -0.60 1.47 -15.00
C MET A 257 -1.30 1.00 -13.73
N LEU A 258 -0.68 1.18 -12.56
CA LEU A 258 -1.28 0.89 -11.26
C LEU A 258 -2.52 1.75 -10.99
N ALA A 259 -2.47 3.04 -11.33
CA ALA A 259 -3.60 3.95 -11.17
C ALA A 259 -4.76 3.56 -12.09
N HIS A 260 -4.46 3.17 -13.33
CA HIS A 260 -5.45 2.66 -14.27
C HIS A 260 -6.14 1.40 -13.73
N ALA A 261 -5.38 0.39 -13.29
CA ALA A 261 -5.92 -0.81 -12.67
C ALA A 261 -6.79 -0.47 -11.45
N PHE A 262 -6.29 0.38 -10.55
CA PHE A 262 -7.00 0.81 -9.36
C PHE A 262 -8.36 1.45 -9.63
N LEU A 263 -8.44 2.36 -10.61
CA LEU A 263 -9.67 3.08 -10.94
C LEU A 263 -10.71 2.21 -11.67
N HIS A 264 -10.28 1.15 -12.37
CA HIS A 264 -11.18 0.23 -13.08
C HIS A 264 -11.51 -1.02 -12.26
N PHE A 265 -10.84 -1.22 -11.12
CA PHE A 265 -11.05 -2.37 -10.26
C PHE A 265 -12.48 -2.46 -9.74
N GLN A 266 -13.14 -3.58 -10.00
CA GLN A 266 -14.46 -3.91 -9.48
C GLN A 266 -14.31 -4.99 -8.40
N PRO A 267 -14.69 -4.73 -7.14
CA PRO A 267 -14.61 -5.74 -6.09
C PRO A 267 -15.49 -6.94 -6.44
N ASN A 268 -14.98 -8.16 -6.31
CA ASN A 268 -15.81 -9.35 -6.50
C ASN A 268 -16.99 -9.32 -5.51
N PRO A 269 -18.24 -9.58 -5.97
CA PRO A 269 -19.36 -9.77 -5.08
C PRO A 269 -19.14 -11.02 -4.22
N LEU A 270 -19.57 -10.97 -2.96
CA LEU A 270 -19.51 -12.13 -2.08
C LEU A 270 -20.35 -13.25 -2.71
N ASN A 271 -19.75 -14.43 -2.91
CA ASN A 271 -20.54 -15.64 -3.04
C ASN A 271 -21.07 -15.99 -1.63
N THR A 272 -22.19 -15.37 -1.24
CA THR A 272 -22.86 -15.60 0.05
C THR A 272 -23.45 -17.01 0.18
N ASN A 273 -23.28 -17.88 -0.82
CA ASN A 273 -23.81 -19.25 -0.84
C ASN A 273 -22.91 -20.30 -0.17
N ARG A 274 -21.87 -19.89 0.57
CA ARG A 274 -21.12 -20.81 1.44
C ARG A 274 -20.92 -20.20 2.82
N SER A 275 -22.02 -19.95 3.51
CA SER A 275 -22.03 -20.04 4.96
C SER A 275 -21.70 -21.50 5.31
N PRO A 276 -20.61 -21.82 6.03
CA PRO A 276 -20.52 -23.13 6.67
C PRO A 276 -21.74 -23.27 7.59
N PRO A 277 -22.36 -24.46 7.67
CA PRO A 277 -23.47 -24.66 8.60
C PRO A 277 -23.00 -24.23 9.99
N ILE A 278 -23.74 -23.31 10.60
CA ILE A 278 -23.54 -22.95 12.00
C ILE A 278 -23.82 -24.23 12.79
N PHE A 279 -22.76 -24.93 13.20
CA PHE A 279 -22.86 -26.03 14.13
C PHE A 279 -23.05 -25.40 15.51
N VAL A 280 -24.29 -25.12 15.87
CA VAL A 280 -24.66 -24.85 17.26
C VAL A 280 -24.69 -26.22 17.94
N PRO A 281 -23.73 -26.57 18.81
CA PRO A 281 -23.87 -27.79 19.59
C PRO A 281 -25.11 -27.63 20.47
N TYR A 282 -26.11 -28.50 20.25
CA TYR A 282 -27.37 -28.58 20.98
C TYR A 282 -27.23 -28.78 22.50
N PHE A 283 -26.00 -28.85 23.01
CA PHE A 283 -25.70 -29.09 24.42
C PHE A 283 -25.89 -27.87 25.34
N PHE A 284 -26.06 -26.65 24.82
CA PHE A 284 -26.23 -25.45 25.66
C PHE A 284 -27.68 -25.01 25.89
N ILE A 285 -28.68 -25.60 25.21
CA ILE A 285 -30.10 -25.20 25.39
C ILE A 285 -30.83 -26.04 26.44
N ILE A 286 -30.32 -27.22 26.81
CA ILE A 286 -30.97 -28.07 27.84
C ILE A 286 -30.54 -27.70 29.27
N ALA A 287 -29.38 -27.06 29.45
CA ALA A 287 -28.88 -26.70 30.78
C ALA A 287 -29.62 -25.52 31.44
N GLN A 288 -30.27 -24.62 30.67
CA GLN A 288 -31.03 -23.51 31.23
C GLN A 288 -32.50 -23.84 31.54
N VAL A 289 -33.06 -24.90 30.95
CA VAL A 289 -34.43 -25.33 31.26
C VAL A 289 -34.49 -26.20 32.52
N PHE A 290 -33.44 -26.96 32.83
CA PHE A 290 -33.40 -27.81 34.03
C PHE A 290 -33.15 -27.06 35.34
N TRP A 291 -32.56 -25.87 35.30
CA TRP A 291 -32.32 -25.09 36.53
C TRP A 291 -33.53 -24.28 37.00
N MET A 292 -34.52 -24.09 36.12
CA MET A 292 -35.72 -23.31 36.45
C MET A 292 -36.85 -24.16 37.09
N VAL A 293 -36.77 -25.49 37.02
CA VAL A 293 -37.78 -26.42 37.58
C VAL A 293 -37.44 -26.89 39.01
N ILE A 294 -36.18 -26.79 39.45
CA ILE A 294 -35.76 -27.28 40.79
C ILE A 294 -35.82 -26.19 41.88
N SER A 295 -36.13 -24.93 41.53
CA SER A 295 -36.24 -23.83 42.51
C SER A 295 -37.68 -23.46 42.92
N PHE A 296 -38.68 -24.26 42.53
CA PHE A 296 -40.08 -24.09 42.95
C PHE A 296 -40.74 -25.42 43.34
N SER A 297 -40.12 -26.16 44.25
CA SER A 297 -40.77 -27.24 45.02
C SER A 297 -40.20 -27.28 46.43
#